data_AF-A0A1G8ZFU9-F1
#
_entry.id   AF-A0A1G8ZFU9-F1
#
_cell.length_a   1.000
_cell.length_b   1.000
_cell.length_c   1.000
_cell.angle_alpha   90.00
_cell.angle_beta   90.00
_cell.angle_gamma   90.00
#
_symmetry.space_group_name_H-M   'P 1'
#
loop_
_entity.id
_entity.type
_entity.pdbx_description
1 polymer ?
#
loop_
_entity_poly.entity_id
_entity_poly.type
_entity_poly.pdbx_seq_one_letter_code
_entity_poly.pdbx_strand_id
1 'polypeptide(L)' 'MGRFVEGADRSQLTLLPECLEDWVSEDNAVHVIDVFVEALDLHGMGFERVIAKETGRPSYHPAVLLKLYIYGYLNRVQSS' A
#
# COMPACT_ATOMS: atom_id res chain seq x y z
N MET A 1 1.45 9.41 -17.20
CA MET A 1 0.77 9.88 -15.97
C MET A 1 0.23 8.65 -15.25
N GLY A 2 0.70 8.39 -14.03
CA GLY A 2 0.25 7.28 -13.21
C GLY A 2 -1.28 7.30 -13.10
N ARG A 3 -1.93 6.19 -13.41
CA ARG A 3 -3.41 6.10 -13.38
C ARG A 3 -3.95 5.87 -11.96
N PHE A 4 -3.05 5.68 -10.99
CA PHE A 4 -3.35 5.61 -9.56
C PHE A 4 -2.53 6.65 -8.80
N VAL A 5 -2.94 6.95 -7.56
CA VAL A 5 -2.10 7.69 -6.62
C VAL A 5 -0.89 6.83 -6.26
N GLU A 6 0.30 7.34 -6.55
CA GLU A 6 1.57 6.70 -6.20
C GLU A 6 1.97 7.10 -4.78
N GLY A 7 2.42 6.11 -4.00
CA GLY A 7 3.00 6.35 -2.68
C GLY A 7 4.46 6.83 -2.79
N ALA A 8 4.99 7.35 -1.69
CA ALA A 8 6.42 7.58 -1.57
C ALA A 8 7.15 6.23 -1.37
N ASP A 9 8.32 6.09 -1.98
CA ASP A 9 9.22 4.98 -1.69
C ASP A 9 9.77 5.13 -0.28
N ARG A 10 9.57 4.11 0.57
CA ARG A 10 9.99 4.13 1.98
C ARG A 10 11.52 4.14 2.14
N SER A 11 12.23 3.61 1.15
CA SER A 11 13.70 3.62 1.10
C SER A 11 14.27 4.93 0.55
N GLN A 12 13.42 5.84 0.04
CA GLN A 12 13.87 7.12 -0.48
C GLN A 12 14.45 7.98 0.65
N LEU A 13 15.62 8.55 0.39
CA LEU A 13 16.26 9.46 1.34
C LEU A 13 15.45 10.77 1.47
N THR A 14 15.21 11.22 2.71
CA THR A 14 14.60 12.50 3.04
C THR A 14 15.45 13.28 4.05
N LEU A 15 15.06 14.52 4.36
CA LEU A 15 15.84 15.37 5.27
C LEU A 15 15.82 14.83 6.71
N LEU A 16 14.64 14.42 7.20
CA LEU A 16 14.40 13.79 8.49
C LEU A 16 13.08 13.02 8.42
N PRO A 17 13.04 11.70 8.67
CA PRO A 17 14.18 10.79 8.88
C PRO A 17 15.02 10.57 7.61
N GLU A 18 16.24 10.02 7.77
CA GLU A 18 17.14 9.77 6.62
C GLU A 18 16.46 8.91 5.56
N CYS A 19 15.86 7.76 5.90
CA CYS A 19 14.77 7.18 5.13
C CYS A 19 13.63 6.73 6.05
N LEU A 20 12.42 6.58 5.51
CA LEU A 20 11.26 6.13 6.29
C LEU A 20 11.45 4.68 6.76
N GLU A 21 12.15 3.87 5.97
CA GLU A 21 12.43 2.46 6.28
C GLU A 21 13.25 2.28 7.55
N ASP A 22 14.20 3.18 7.84
CA ASP A 22 15.05 3.11 9.05
C ASP A 22 14.25 3.19 10.36
N TRP A 23 13.01 3.68 10.28
CA TRP A 23 12.11 3.81 11.43
C TRP A 23 11.12 2.66 11.55
N VAL A 24 11.12 1.74 10.58
CA VAL A 24 10.32 0.53 10.61
C VAL A 24 11.17 -0.59 11.22
N SER A 25 10.73 -1.12 12.37
CA SER A 25 11.37 -2.28 12.99
C SER A 25 11.42 -3.47 12.02
N GLU A 26 12.52 -4.23 12.03
CA GLU A 26 12.68 -5.46 11.24
C GLU A 26 11.54 -6.47 11.50
N ASP A 27 11.03 -6.53 12.73
CA ASP A 27 9.93 -7.42 13.13
C ASP A 27 8.53 -6.84 12.84
N ASN A 28 8.45 -5.67 12.20
CA ASN A 28 7.15 -5.05 11.91
C ASN A 28 6.39 -5.85 10.84
N ALA A 29 5.10 -6.09 11.10
CA ALA A 29 4.22 -6.83 10.18
C ALA A 29 4.10 -6.18 8.78
N VAL A 30 4.38 -4.88 8.63
CA VAL A 30 4.31 -4.17 7.34
C VAL A 30 5.15 -4.85 6.25
N HIS A 31 6.31 -5.43 6.60
CA HIS A 31 7.16 -6.14 5.66
C HIS A 31 6.46 -7.35 5.04
N VAL A 32 5.82 -8.16 5.89
CA VAL A 32 5.06 -9.34 5.45
C VAL A 32 3.82 -8.91 4.67
N ILE A 33 3.13 -7.86 5.11
CA ILE A 33 1.94 -7.33 4.42
C ILE A 33 2.29 -6.87 3.01
N ASP A 34 3.42 -6.19 2.83
CA ASP A 34 3.88 -5.70 1.53
C ASP A 34 4.14 -6.85 0.56
N VAL A 35 5.01 -7.79 0.95
CA VAL A 35 5.35 -8.96 0.13
C VAL A 35 4.12 -9.83 -0.14
N PHE A 36 3.26 -10.02 0.87
CA PHE A 36 2.04 -10.82 0.73
C PHE A 36 1.10 -10.22 -0.31
N VAL A 37 0.79 -8.92 -0.21
CA VAL A 37 -0.16 -8.28 -1.13
C VAL A 37 0.43 -8.14 -2.53
N GLU A 38 1.74 -7.91 -2.66
CA GLU A 38 2.42 -7.83 -3.96
C GLU A 38 2.43 -9.17 -4.71
N ALA A 39 2.39 -10.29 -3.99
CA ALA A 39 2.31 -11.62 -4.58
C ALA A 39 0.90 -11.99 -5.09
N LEU A 40 -0.14 -11.22 -4.77
CA LEU A 40 -1.52 -11.52 -5.17
C LEU A 40 -1.85 -11.03 -6.58
N ASP A 41 -2.43 -11.92 -7.40
CA ASP A 41 -3.12 -11.51 -8.62
C ASP A 41 -4.51 -10.95 -8.28
N LEU A 42 -4.54 -9.68 -7.88
CA LEU A 42 -5.79 -9.01 -7.52
C LEU A 42 -6.78 -8.95 -8.70
N HIS A 43 -6.30 -8.89 -9.95
CA HIS A 43 -7.17 -8.92 -11.11
C HIS A 43 -7.86 -10.28 -11.24
N GLY A 44 -7.08 -11.37 -11.19
CA GLY A 44 -7.59 -12.74 -11.20
C GLY A 44 -8.50 -13.08 -10.02
N MET A 45 -8.33 -12.39 -8.89
CA MET A 45 -9.20 -12.52 -7.71
C MET A 45 -10.51 -11.70 -7.81
N GLY A 46 -10.73 -10.97 -8.91
CA GLY A 46 -11.97 -10.21 -9.15
C GLY A 46 -11.96 -8.77 -8.67
N PHE A 47 -10.81 -8.20 -8.33
CA PHE A 47 -10.72 -6.76 -8.05
C PHE A 47 -10.74 -5.97 -9.37
N GLU A 48 -11.92 -5.62 -9.86
CA GLU A 48 -12.08 -4.88 -11.13
C GLU A 48 -11.37 -3.51 -11.14
N ARG A 49 -11.26 -2.87 -9.96
CA ARG A 49 -10.67 -1.52 -9.80
C ARG A 49 -9.14 -1.49 -9.89
N VAL A 50 -8.48 -2.62 -10.13
CA VAL A 50 -7.05 -2.65 -10.51
C VAL A 50 -6.83 -2.04 -11.90
N ILE A 51 -7.89 -1.96 -12.71
CA ILE A 51 -7.90 -1.20 -13.96
C ILE A 51 -8.48 0.19 -13.64
N ALA A 52 -7.63 1.21 -13.66
CA ALA A 52 -8.06 2.57 -13.43
C ALA A 52 -9.02 3.06 -14.53
N LYS A 53 -10.10 3.73 -14.12
CA LYS A 53 -11.00 4.43 -15.05
C LYS A 53 -10.38 5.76 -15.48
N GLU A 54 -10.62 6.15 -16.73
CA GLU A 54 -10.20 7.47 -17.26
C GLU A 54 -11.15 8.56 -16.77
N THR A 55 -11.06 8.84 -15.47
CA THR A 55 -11.82 9.87 -14.75
C THR A 55 -10.88 10.89 -14.11
N GLY A 56 -11.41 12.00 -13.60
CA GLY A 56 -10.65 13.14 -13.09
C GLY A 56 -9.49 12.81 -12.14
N ARG A 57 -9.74 12.79 -10.82
CA ARG A 57 -8.66 12.52 -9.85
C ARG A 57 -8.30 11.02 -9.87
N PRO A 58 -7.00 10.66 -9.93
CA PRO A 58 -6.58 9.27 -9.79
C PRO A 58 -7.07 8.68 -8.46
N SER A 59 -7.56 7.44 -8.51
CA SER A 59 -7.92 6.66 -7.32
C SER A 59 -6.70 5.99 -6.70
N TYR A 60 -6.83 5.46 -5.50
CA TYR A 60 -5.82 4.54 -4.93
C TYR A 60 -5.92 3.16 -5.60
N HIS A 61 -4.78 2.48 -5.78
CA HIS A 61 -4.75 1.10 -6.25
C HIS A 61 -5.35 0.16 -5.18
N PRO A 62 -6.16 -0.86 -5.52
CA PRO A 62 -6.75 -1.77 -4.55
C PRO A 62 -5.74 -2.45 -3.62
N ALA A 63 -4.52 -2.73 -4.10
CA ALA A 63 -3.44 -3.27 -3.28
C ALA A 63 -3.11 -2.37 -2.08
N VAL A 64 -3.07 -1.05 -2.28
CA VAL A 64 -2.79 -0.08 -1.19
C VAL A 64 -3.88 -0.16 -0.12
N LEU A 65 -5.14 -0.21 -0.55
CA LEU A 65 -6.28 -0.32 0.37
C LEU A 65 -6.28 -1.66 1.12
N LEU A 66 -5.90 -2.75 0.45
CA LEU A 66 -5.79 -4.07 1.06
C LEU A 66 -4.66 -4.12 2.11
N LYS A 67 -3.49 -3.54 1.81
CA LYS A 67 -2.38 -3.40 2.77
C LYS A 67 -2.84 -2.66 4.03
N LEU A 68 -3.55 -1.54 3.88
CA LEU A 68 -4.12 -0.77 4.99
C LEU A 68 -5.16 -1.55 5.79
N TYR A 69 -6.05 -2.28 5.12
CA TYR A 69 -7.06 -3.10 5.76
C TYR A 69 -6.45 -4.20 6.64
N ILE A 70 -5.47 -4.94 6.10
CA ILE A 70 -4.76 -6.00 6.82
C ILE A 70 -4.01 -5.40 8.02
N TYR A 71 -3.28 -4.29 7.81
CA TYR A 71 -2.56 -3.62 8.89
C TYR A 71 -3.51 -3.17 10.01
N GLY A 72 -4.62 -2.51 9.65
CA GLY A 72 -5.62 -2.06 10.62
C GLY A 72 -6.22 -3.23 11.41
N TYR A 73 -6.57 -4.32 10.71
CA TYR A 73 -7.08 -5.54 11.34
C TYR A 73 -6.08 -6.15 12.34
N LEU A 74 -4.82 -6.33 11.95
CA LEU A 74 -3.76 -6.87 12.81
C LEU A 74 -3.50 -6.01 14.05
N ASN A 75 -3.58 -4.69 13.89
CA ASN A 75 -3.34 -3.74 14.98
C ASN A 75 -4.62 -3.37 15.77
N ARG A 76 -5.76 -4.03 15.48
CA ARG A 76 -7.07 -3.74 16.10
C ARG A 76 -7.48 -2.28 15.99
N VAL A 77 -7.04 -1.61 14.93
CA VAL A 77 -7.44 -0.24 14.60
C VAL A 77 -8.76 -0.33 13.84
N GLN A 78 -9.82 0.22 14.42
CA GLN A 78 -11.13 0.26 13.78
C GLN A 78 -11.06 1.11 12.51
N SER A 79 -11.50 0.55 11.38
CA SER A 79 -11.85 1.35 10.22
C SER A 79 -13.20 2.04 10.48
N SER A 80 -13.24 3.37 10.35
CA SER A 80 -14.47 4.17 10.41
C SER A 80 -15.44 3.84 9.28
#